data_AF-A0A022Q612-F1
#
_entry.id   AF-A0A022Q612-F1
#
_cell.length_a   1.000
_cell.length_b   1.000
_cell.length_c   1.000
_cell.angle_alpha   90.00
_cell.angle_beta   90.00
_cell.angle_gamma   90.00
#
_symmetry.space_group_name_H-M   'P 1'
#
loop_
_entity.id
_entity.type
_entity.pdbx_description
1 polymer ?
#
loop_
_entity_poly.entity_id
_entity_poly.type
_entity_poly.pdbx_seq_one_letter_code
_entity_poly.pdbx_strand_id
1 'polypeptide(L)'
;MYNEGQVKGMTFWAPNVNIFRDPRWGRGHETPGEDPLVAGKYAVAFVRGIQGDIYNYGKVEGRQINNGHLQASACCKHFTAYDLDSWKGVSRFGFDA
;
A
#
# COMPACT_ATOMS: atom_id res chain seq x y z
N MET A 1 17.47 -8.18 3.79
CA MET A 1 16.46 -7.11 3.83
C MET A 1 16.55 -6.45 5.19
N TYR A 2 17.34 -5.37 5.27
CA TYR A 2 17.43 -4.54 6.47
C TYR A 2 16.34 -3.47 6.36
N ASN A 3 15.32 -3.60 7.19
CA ASN A 3 14.35 -2.54 7.46
C ASN A 3 14.90 -1.76 8.68
N GLU A 4 15.95 -0.96 8.47
CA GLU A 4 16.56 -0.12 9.51
C GLU A 4 15.65 1.10 9.79
N GLY A 5 14.72 0.94 10.74
CA GLY A 5 14.17 2.08 11.48
C GLY A 5 12.65 2.24 11.42
N GLN A 6 11.94 1.53 12.32
CA GLN A 6 10.99 2.13 13.29
C GLN A 6 10.12 1.07 13.99
N VAL A 7 10.07 -0.18 13.52
CA VAL A 7 9.31 -1.26 14.17
C VAL A 7 10.15 -2.51 14.28
N LYS A 8 10.50 -2.91 15.51
CA LYS A 8 10.99 -4.28 15.80
C LYS A 8 9.82 -5.24 15.61
N GLY A 9 9.56 -5.68 14.39
CA GLY A 9 8.45 -6.58 14.09
C GLY A 9 8.21 -6.82 12.61
N MET A 10 7.28 -7.73 12.30
CA MET A 10 6.86 -8.08 10.93
C MET A 10 5.81 -7.08 10.43
N THR A 11 6.08 -5.77 10.51
CA THR A 11 5.19 -4.72 9.98
C THR A 11 5.86 -4.00 8.84
N PHE A 12 5.19 -3.93 7.70
CA PHE A 12 5.71 -3.31 6.49
C PHE A 12 4.88 -2.08 6.12
N TRP A 13 5.57 -0.98 5.80
CA TRP A 13 4.93 0.22 5.23
C TRP A 13 4.66 0.03 3.75
N ALA A 14 3.81 -0.94 3.43
CA ALA A 14 3.39 -1.30 2.10
C ALA A 14 1.96 -1.88 2.15
N PRO A 15 1.16 -1.74 1.09
CA PRO A 15 1.51 -1.21 -0.23
C PRO A 15 1.39 0.32 -0.37
N ASN A 16 2.09 0.90 -1.35
CA ASN A 16 1.77 2.24 -1.86
C ASN A 16 0.56 2.11 -2.81
N VAL A 17 -0.55 2.77 -2.45
CA VAL A 17 -1.85 2.69 -3.13
C VAL A 17 -2.35 4.05 -3.60
N ASN A 18 -1.46 5.04 -3.65
CA ASN A 18 -1.76 6.31 -4.29
C ASN A 18 -1.98 6.12 -5.79
N ILE A 19 -2.73 7.04 -6.39
CA ILE A 19 -3.02 7.03 -7.82
C ILE A 19 -1.91 7.78 -8.55
N PHE A 20 -1.32 7.16 -9.58
CA PHE A 20 -0.27 7.79 -10.39
C PHE A 20 -0.86 8.81 -11.36
N ARG A 21 -1.44 9.88 -10.84
CA ARG A 21 -2.17 10.88 -11.62
C ARG A 21 -1.26 11.75 -12.49
N ASP A 22 -0.04 12.02 -12.04
CA ASP A 22 0.92 12.86 -12.74
C ASP A 22 2.19 12.07 -13.07
N PRO A 23 2.53 11.85 -14.34
CA PRO A 23 3.67 11.01 -14.74
C PRO A 23 5.03 11.55 -14.27
N ARG A 24 5.09 12.81 -13.80
CA ARG A 24 6.30 13.42 -13.25
C ARG A 24 6.55 13.06 -11.79
N TRP A 25 5.59 12.42 -11.12
CA TRP A 25 5.75 12.02 -9.74
C TRP A 25 6.88 11.01 -9.59
N GLY A 26 7.94 11.41 -8.87
CA GLY A 26 9.15 10.60 -8.69
C GLY A 26 8.90 9.22 -8.06
N ARG A 27 7.77 9.03 -7.37
CA ARG A 27 7.39 7.78 -6.70
C ARG A 27 6.24 7.04 -7.39
N GLY A 28 5.81 7.48 -8.57
CA GLY A 28 4.75 6.82 -9.32
C GLY A 28 5.05 5.35 -9.66
N HIS A 29 6.34 5.01 -9.83
CA HIS A 29 6.80 3.64 -10.04
C HIS A 29 6.56 2.69 -8.85
N GLU A 30 6.25 3.21 -7.66
CA GLU A 30 5.89 2.41 -6.48
C GLU A 30 4.41 1.98 -6.47
N THR A 31 3.59 2.53 -7.38
CA THR A 31 2.12 2.37 -7.39
C THR A 31 1.67 1.42 -8.50
N PRO A 32 0.45 0.85 -8.40
CA PRO A 32 -0.14 0.01 -9.44
C PRO A 32 -0.70 0.79 -10.66
N GLY A 33 -0.38 2.09 -10.80
CA GLY A 33 -0.76 2.91 -11.95
C GLY A 33 -1.78 4.01 -11.64
N GLU A 34 -2.40 4.54 -12.70
CA GLU A 34 -3.32 5.69 -12.65
C GLU A 34 -4.79 5.31 -12.43
N ASP A 35 -5.15 4.03 -12.56
CA ASP A 35 -6.55 3.56 -12.44
C ASP A 35 -6.90 3.19 -10.98
N PRO A 36 -7.86 3.88 -10.33
CA PRO A 36 -8.31 3.55 -8.97
C PRO A 36 -8.86 2.14 -8.81
N LEU A 37 -9.47 1.58 -9.85
CA LEU A 37 -10.01 0.21 -9.80
C LEU A 37 -8.88 -0.82 -9.74
N VAL A 38 -7.84 -0.64 -10.56
CA VAL A 38 -6.63 -1.47 -10.51
C VAL A 38 -5.92 -1.30 -9.18
N ALA A 39 -5.79 -0.06 -8.69
CA ALA A 39 -5.16 0.22 -7.40
C ALA A 39 -5.89 -0.45 -6.23
N GLY A 40 -7.22 -0.42 -6.22
CA GLY A 40 -8.03 -1.11 -5.22
C GLY A 40 -7.86 -2.64 -5.26
N LYS A 41 -7.88 -3.25 -6.46
CA LYS A 41 -7.67 -4.69 -6.62
C LYS A 41 -6.25 -5.12 -6.18
N TYR A 42 -5.24 -4.33 -6.55
CA TYR A 42 -3.86 -4.53 -6.12
C TYR A 42 -3.73 -4.47 -4.60
N ALA A 43 -4.30 -3.44 -3.96
CA ALA A 43 -4.27 -3.28 -2.52
C ALA A 43 -4.85 -4.50 -1.79
N VAL A 44 -6.03 -4.98 -2.22
CA VAL A 44 -6.68 -6.16 -1.63
C VAL A 44 -5.79 -7.40 -1.78
N ALA A 45 -5.25 -7.66 -2.97
CA ALA A 45 -4.40 -8.81 -3.22
C ALA A 45 -3.11 -8.77 -2.37
N PHE A 46 -2.44 -7.61 -2.33
CA PHE A 46 -1.21 -7.42 -1.57
C PHE A 46 -1.43 -7.58 -0.06
N VAL A 47 -2.45 -6.93 0.49
CA VAL A 47 -2.77 -6.97 1.93
C VAL A 47 -3.18 -8.37 2.39
N ARG A 48 -3.91 -9.12 1.56
CA ARG A 48 -4.24 -10.53 1.83
C ARG A 48 -3.00 -11.42 1.83
N GLY A 49 -2.14 -11.27 0.82
CA GLY A 49 -0.91 -12.04 0.68
C GLY A 49 0.06 -11.82 1.85
N ILE A 50 0.31 -10.56 2.23
CA ILE A 50 1.22 -10.24 3.33
C ILE A 50 0.68 -10.70 4.69
N GLN A 51 -0.62 -10.55 4.93
CA GLN A 51 -1.21 -10.89 6.23
C GLN A 51 -1.48 -12.39 6.41
N GLY A 52 -1.37 -13.18 5.34
CA GLY A 52 -1.60 -14.62 5.37
C GLY A 52 -3.07 -15.02 5.39
N ASP A 53 -3.90 -14.26 4.67
CA ASP A 53 -5.29 -14.66 4.39
C ASP A 53 -5.28 -15.83 3.39
N ILE A 54 -5.91 -16.95 3.75
CA ILE A 54 -6.06 -18.09 2.85
C ILE A 54 -7.13 -17.73 1.83
N TYR A 55 -6.72 -17.31 0.63
CA TYR A 55 -7.66 -17.05 -0.46
C TYR A 55 -8.17 -18.37 -1.06
N ASN A 56 -9.16 -18.97 -0.41
CA ASN A 56 -9.89 -20.12 -0.94
C ASN A 56 -10.89 -19.62 -1.99
N TYR A 57 -10.54 -19.75 -3.27
CA TYR A 57 -11.39 -19.44 -4.44
C TYR A 57 -12.86 -19.83 -4.20
N GLY A 58 -13.70 -18.88 -3.80
CA GLY A 58 -15.15 -19.05 -3.67
C GLY A 58 -15.72 -19.35 -2.27
N LYS A 59 -14.91 -19.42 -1.20
CA LYS A 59 -15.45 -19.51 0.18
C LYS A 59 -15.13 -18.25 0.98
N VAL A 60 -16.12 -17.38 1.14
CA VAL A 60 -16.06 -16.25 2.09
C VAL A 60 -16.44 -16.76 3.48
N GLU A 61 -15.66 -17.67 4.04
CA GLU A 61 -15.84 -18.11 5.42
C GLU A 61 -14.94 -17.31 6.36
N GLY A 62 -15.26 -16.03 6.55
CA GLY A 62 -14.50 -15.16 7.45
C GLY A 62 -13.04 -15.00 7.04
N ARG A 63 -12.30 -14.17 7.77
CA ARG A 63 -10.86 -14.01 7.55
C ARG A 63 -10.15 -15.25 8.12
N GLN A 64 -9.84 -16.24 7.28
CA GLN A 64 -9.03 -17.39 7.69
C GLN A 64 -7.55 -17.02 7.61
N ILE A 65 -7.05 -16.43 8.68
CA ILE A 65 -5.62 -16.29 8.93
C ILE A 65 -5.07 -17.63 9.43
N ASN A 66 -3.91 -18.04 8.92
CA ASN A 66 -3.23 -19.28 9.32
C ASN A 66 -3.15 -19.39 10.85
N ASN A 67 -3.89 -20.33 11.44
CA ASN A 67 -3.96 -20.58 12.88
C ASN A 67 -4.34 -19.36 13.74
N GLY A 68 -5.03 -18.35 13.20
CA GLY A 68 -5.38 -17.15 13.97
C GLY A 68 -4.26 -16.10 14.05
N HIS A 69 -3.14 -16.28 13.35
CA HIS A 69 -1.98 -15.38 13.42
C HIS A 69 -1.73 -14.66 12.08
N LEU A 70 -1.36 -13.37 12.17
CA LEU A 70 -0.86 -12.63 11.00
C LEU A 70 0.53 -13.14 10.61
N GLN A 71 0.76 -13.35 9.31
CA GLN A 71 2.10 -13.61 8.80
C GLN A 71 2.98 -12.35 8.87
N ALA A 72 2.43 -11.21 8.46
CA ALA A 72 3.01 -9.88 8.65
C ALA A 72 1.89 -8.83 8.60
N SER A 73 2.13 -7.64 9.17
CA SER A 73 1.22 -6.50 9.11
C SER A 73 1.50 -5.64 7.87
N ALA A 74 0.45 -5.29 7.14
CA ALA A 74 0.49 -4.37 6.00
C ALA A 74 0.00 -2.98 6.42
N CYS A 75 0.45 -1.95 5.71
CA CYS A 75 0.06 -0.56 5.92
C CYS A 75 -0.12 0.13 4.57
N CYS A 76 -1.39 0.29 4.17
CA CYS A 76 -1.74 1.06 2.99
C CYS A 76 -1.33 2.52 3.18
N LYS A 77 -0.60 3.07 2.20
CA LYS A 77 -0.13 4.45 2.24
C LYS A 77 -0.21 5.11 0.86
N HIS A 78 -0.21 6.42 0.77
CA HIS A 78 -0.24 7.42 1.84
C HIS A 78 -1.63 8.05 1.83
N PHE A 79 -2.39 7.87 2.91
CA PHE A 79 -3.75 8.37 3.01
C PHE A 79 -3.70 9.88 3.35
N THR A 80 -4.16 10.80 2.50
CA THR A 80 -4.68 10.65 1.12
C THR A 80 -4.09 11.75 0.21
N ALA A 81 -4.43 11.73 -1.08
CA ALA A 81 -4.10 12.78 -2.05
C ALA A 81 -2.60 13.14 -2.16
N TYR A 82 -1.72 12.17 -1.90
CA TYR A 82 -0.27 12.33 -2.06
C TYR A 82 0.21 11.72 -3.38
N ASP A 83 0.45 12.57 -4.38
CA ASP A 83 0.86 12.17 -5.73
C ASP A 83 1.95 13.06 -6.36
N LEU A 84 2.59 13.94 -5.58
CA LEU A 84 3.74 14.76 -6.00
C LEU A 84 4.72 14.97 -4.84
N ASP A 85 6.02 14.98 -5.14
CA ASP A 85 7.06 15.21 -4.12
C ASP A 85 7.51 16.67 -4.05
N SER A 86 7.81 17.27 -5.20
CA SER A 86 8.23 18.66 -5.33
C SER A 86 7.96 19.13 -6.75
N TRP A 87 7.04 20.09 -6.92
CA TRP A 87 6.70 20.64 -8.23
C TRP A 87 6.30 22.11 -8.13
N LYS A 88 6.80 22.94 -9.05
CA LYS A 88 6.56 24.40 -9.08
C LYS A 88 6.81 25.11 -7.72
N GLY A 89 7.83 24.67 -6.99
CA GLY A 89 8.17 25.25 -5.68
C GLY A 89 7.27 24.78 -4.52
N VAL A 90 6.28 23.93 -4.77
CA VAL A 90 5.46 23.31 -3.73
C VAL A 90 6.06 21.95 -3.37
N SER A 91 6.46 21.82 -2.10
CA SER A 91 6.95 20.56 -1.53
C SER A 91 5.80 19.77 -0.94
N ARG A 92 5.88 18.43 -0.97
CA ARG A 92 4.91 17.52 -0.33
C ARG A 92 4.64 17.81 1.15
N PHE A 93 5.56 18.47 1.85
CA PHE A 93 5.40 18.82 3.26
C PHE A 93 4.55 20.09 3.48
N GLY A 94 4.28 20.86 2.43
CA GLY A 94 3.49 22.09 2.47
C GLY A 94 2.45 22.14 1.34
N PHE A 95 2.08 20.99 0.80
CA PHE A 95 0.99 20.87 -0.17
C PHE A 95 -0.35 21.00 0.54
N ASP A 96 -1.26 21.79 -0.03
CA ASP A 96 -2.65 21.93 0.40
C ASP A 96 -3.53 21.23 -0.66
N ALA A 97 -4.26 20.21 -0.21
CA ALA A 97 -4.89 19.20 -1.07
C ALA A 97 -6.37 19.46 -1.35
#